data_AF-A0A0R1RZP8-F1
#
_entry.id   AF-A0A0R1RZP8-F1
#
_cell.length_a   1.000
_cell.length_b   1.000
_cell.length_c   1.000
_cell.angle_alpha   90.00
_cell.angle_beta   90.00
_cell.angle_gamma   90.00
#
_symmetry.space_group_name_H-M   'P 1'
#
loop_
_entity.id
_entity.type
_entity.pdbx_description
1 polymer ?
#
loop_
_entity_poly.entity_id
_entity_poly.type
_entity_poly.pdbx_seq_one_letter_code
_entity_poly.pdbx_strand_id
1 'polypeptide(L)'
;MSKFENNGLVPSFKILNQLCERMNISISDLMISDEDEGITDKLIDASFSLVSFDYDTLSSSLNKIKKAQLKKDNDKNLYNYLKGQLALHKDNEPMTALYHFNSILTSINLDKDSLYRLLALNGCSEVYASQDEIDKAKHYYDQIQEAILTLKIKRTDQAILVLSILCTAGEFYGKQQLYKQSDRLLKAAYNICAKRHMVYYLARVTYRLAQNLKEQNGNSKKIKTYLEDTVAFGRLNGNIALVEKAQKELDL
;
A
#
# COMPACT_ATOMS: atom_id res chain seq x y z
N MET A 1 23.43 11.39 -32.02
CA MET A 1 23.75 10.83 -30.69
C MET A 1 25.26 10.71 -30.42
N SER A 2 26.10 10.28 -31.38
CA SER A 2 27.54 10.04 -31.15
C SER A 2 28.45 11.24 -30.81
N LYS A 3 27.99 12.51 -30.85
CA LYS A 3 28.81 13.67 -30.45
C LYS A 3 28.58 14.16 -29.01
N PHE A 4 27.54 13.70 -28.32
CA PHE A 4 27.21 14.14 -26.96
C PHE A 4 27.94 13.34 -25.87
N GLU A 5 28.26 12.08 -26.14
CA GLU A 5 28.86 11.19 -25.14
C GLU A 5 30.38 11.35 -24.99
N ASN A 6 31.06 12.02 -25.94
CA ASN A 6 32.53 11.92 -26.03
C ASN A 6 33.33 13.21 -25.78
N ASN A 7 32.71 14.38 -25.54
CA ASN A 7 33.46 15.65 -25.51
C ASN A 7 33.14 16.63 -24.36
N GLY A 8 32.51 16.20 -23.27
CA GLY A 8 32.41 17.02 -22.04
C GLY A 8 31.69 18.38 -22.17
N LEU A 9 30.94 18.60 -23.25
CA LEU A 9 30.15 19.80 -23.45
C LEU A 9 28.80 19.64 -22.74
N VAL A 10 28.62 20.35 -21.63
CA VAL A 10 27.35 20.41 -20.90
C VAL A 10 26.27 20.99 -21.83
N PRO A 11 25.21 20.24 -22.16
CA PRO A 11 24.13 20.73 -23.02
C PRO A 11 23.42 21.92 -22.39
N SER A 12 22.93 22.85 -23.20
CA SER A 12 22.08 23.92 -22.67
C SER A 12 20.80 23.33 -22.05
N PHE A 13 20.32 23.94 -20.98
CA PHE A 13 19.12 23.50 -20.24
C PHE A 13 17.89 23.26 -21.14
N LYS A 14 17.80 24.01 -22.24
CA LYS A 14 16.74 23.88 -23.25
C LYS A 14 16.84 22.56 -24.03
N ILE A 15 18.04 22.13 -24.41
CA ILE A 15 18.26 20.87 -25.13
C ILE A 15 18.06 19.68 -24.19
N LEU A 16 18.50 19.81 -22.93
CA LEU A 16 18.33 18.79 -21.90
C LEU A 16 16.83 18.52 -21.63
N ASN A 17 16.00 19.56 -21.48
CA ASN A 17 14.54 19.42 -21.34
C ASN A 17 13.89 18.72 -22.53
N GLN A 18 14.25 19.08 -23.76
CA GLN A 18 13.67 18.47 -24.95
C GLN A 18 14.02 16.98 -25.10
N LEU A 19 15.19 16.58 -24.61
CA LEU A 19 15.59 15.17 -24.55
C LEU A 19 14.81 14.41 -23.47
N CYS A 20 14.65 15.01 -22.29
CA CYS A 20 13.87 14.45 -21.17
C CYS A 20 12.41 14.21 -21.56
N GLU A 21 11.77 15.19 -22.20
CA GLU A 21 10.38 15.07 -22.67
C GLU A 21 10.20 13.95 -23.70
N ARG A 22 11.16 13.76 -24.61
CA ARG A 22 11.13 12.67 -25.61
C ARG A 22 11.30 11.29 -25.00
N MET A 23 12.04 11.19 -23.89
CA MET A 23 12.26 9.93 -23.17
C MET A 23 11.22 9.70 -22.05
N ASN A 24 10.30 10.65 -21.85
CA ASN A 24 9.31 10.65 -20.77
C ASN A 24 9.95 10.56 -19.36
N ILE A 25 11.10 11.22 -19.17
CA ILE A 25 11.86 11.28 -17.92
C ILE A 25 11.84 12.74 -17.43
N SER A 26 11.80 12.98 -16.11
CA SER A 26 11.88 14.34 -15.58
C SER A 26 13.34 14.79 -15.47
N ILE A 27 13.62 16.07 -15.70
CA ILE A 27 14.99 16.60 -15.53
C ILE A 27 15.49 16.48 -14.09
N SER A 28 14.57 16.43 -13.13
CA SER A 28 14.87 16.12 -11.72
C SER A 28 15.52 14.74 -11.56
N ASP A 29 15.18 13.80 -12.44
CA ASP A 29 15.65 12.42 -12.38
C ASP A 29 17.09 12.30 -12.92
N LEU A 30 17.54 13.28 -13.73
CA LEU A 30 18.92 13.39 -14.22
C LEU A 30 19.85 14.15 -13.27
N MET A 31 19.29 14.91 -12.32
CA MET A 31 20.05 15.76 -11.38
C MET A 31 20.38 15.04 -10.06
N ILE A 32 20.30 13.71 -10.04
CA ILE A 32 20.61 12.89 -8.87
C ILE A 32 22.14 12.83 -8.75
N SER A 33 22.70 13.47 -7.72
CA SER A 33 24.07 13.22 -7.29
C SER A 33 24.23 11.77 -6.83
N ASP A 34 25.36 11.14 -7.15
CA ASP A 34 25.70 9.73 -6.83
C ASP A 34 25.53 9.32 -5.33
N GLU A 35 25.30 10.26 -4.42
CA GLU A 35 25.06 10.01 -2.98
C GLU A 35 23.58 9.86 -2.57
N ASP A 36 22.61 10.09 -3.48
CA ASP A 36 21.16 10.07 -3.22
C ASP A 36 20.44 8.88 -3.91
N GLU A 37 21.18 7.80 -4.19
CA GLU A 37 20.73 6.62 -4.94
C GLU A 37 19.42 5.99 -4.41
N GLY A 38 18.30 6.38 -5.04
CA GLY A 38 17.09 5.57 -5.17
C GLY A 38 16.46 5.08 -3.86
N ILE A 39 16.67 5.77 -2.72
CA ILE A 39 16.11 5.34 -1.43
C ILE A 39 14.58 5.30 -1.49
N THR A 40 13.98 6.33 -2.09
CA THR A 40 12.54 6.37 -2.33
C THR A 40 12.08 5.14 -3.11
N ASP A 41 12.78 4.77 -4.18
CA ASP A 41 12.44 3.61 -5.01
C ASP A 41 12.63 2.30 -4.23
N LYS A 42 13.73 2.14 -3.49
CA LYS A 42 13.96 0.97 -2.61
C LYS A 42 12.86 0.79 -1.58
N LEU A 43 12.36 1.88 -0.99
CA LEU A 43 11.24 1.84 -0.04
C LEU A 43 9.91 1.48 -0.72
N ILE A 44 9.67 2.01 -1.92
CA ILE A 44 8.49 1.68 -2.72
C ILE A 44 8.52 0.20 -3.11
N ASP A 45 9.64 -0.30 -3.61
CA ASP A 45 9.84 -1.70 -3.97
C ASP A 45 9.63 -2.61 -2.76
N ALA A 46 10.20 -2.24 -1.60
CA ALA A 46 9.96 -2.97 -0.35
C ALA A 46 8.47 -2.98 0.04
N SER A 47 7.73 -1.91 -0.22
CA SER A 47 6.29 -1.85 0.12
C SER A 47 5.43 -2.87 -0.63
N PHE A 48 5.87 -3.35 -1.80
CA PHE A 48 5.16 -4.41 -2.53
C PHE A 48 5.11 -5.72 -1.75
N SER A 49 6.10 -6.00 -0.90
CA SER A 49 6.09 -7.18 -0.04
C SER A 49 4.91 -7.20 0.95
N LEU A 50 4.33 -6.04 1.29
CA LEU A 50 3.10 -5.98 2.09
C LEU A 50 1.88 -6.53 1.34
N VAL A 51 1.88 -6.48 0.01
CA VAL A 51 0.76 -6.94 -0.81
C VAL A 51 0.65 -8.47 -0.77
N SER A 52 1.80 -9.15 -0.84
CA SER A 52 1.94 -10.61 -0.80
C SER A 52 2.14 -11.17 0.60
N PHE A 53 2.15 -10.33 1.65
CA PHE A 53 2.48 -10.71 3.02
C PHE A 53 3.88 -11.32 3.19
N ASP A 54 4.82 -10.96 2.30
CA ASP A 54 6.20 -11.45 2.32
C ASP A 54 7.08 -10.60 3.26
N TYR A 55 6.86 -10.78 4.55
CA TYR A 55 7.55 -9.99 5.58
C TYR A 55 9.06 -10.31 5.67
N ASP A 56 9.50 -11.47 5.18
CA ASP A 56 10.91 -11.84 5.12
C ASP A 56 11.66 -11.01 4.07
N THR A 57 11.09 -10.89 2.88
CA THR A 57 11.63 -10.01 1.83
C THR A 57 11.57 -8.55 2.26
N LEU A 58 10.49 -8.12 2.92
CA LEU A 58 10.38 -6.77 3.47
C LEU A 58 11.52 -6.49 4.46
N SER A 59 11.73 -7.37 5.43
CA SER A 59 12.78 -7.23 6.45
C SER A 59 14.17 -7.18 5.82
N SER A 60 14.46 -8.09 4.89
CA SER A 60 15.73 -8.14 4.17
C SER A 60 15.98 -6.88 3.34
N SER A 61 14.94 -6.28 2.76
CA SER A 61 15.04 -5.05 1.98
C SER A 61 15.31 -3.83 2.87
N LEU A 62 14.61 -3.71 4.01
CA LEU A 62 14.82 -2.59 4.93
C LEU A 62 16.19 -2.64 5.62
N ASN A 63 16.73 -3.82 5.92
CA ASN A 63 18.05 -3.97 6.54
C ASN A 63 19.21 -3.44 5.67
N LYS A 64 18.98 -3.28 4.36
CA LYS A 64 19.96 -2.69 3.43
C LYS A 64 19.97 -1.16 3.46
N ILE A 65 18.96 -0.53 4.06
CA ILE A 65 18.80 0.91 4.12
C ILE A 65 19.43 1.43 5.43
N LYS A 66 20.46 2.27 5.32
CA LYS A 66 21.08 2.91 6.48
C LYS A 66 20.28 4.15 6.87
N LYS A 67 20.05 4.37 8.17
CA LYS A 67 19.32 5.56 8.67
C LYS A 67 19.87 6.88 8.14
N ALA A 68 21.19 7.00 7.96
CA ALA A 68 21.85 8.20 7.42
C ALA A 68 21.45 8.52 5.97
N GLN A 69 20.91 7.55 5.22
CA GLN A 69 20.41 7.74 3.85
C GLN A 69 18.98 8.30 3.80
N LEU A 70 18.23 8.28 4.91
CA LEU A 70 16.85 8.77 4.98
C LEU A 70 16.82 10.29 5.17
N LYS A 71 17.13 11.04 4.11
CA LYS A 71 17.19 12.51 4.15
C LYS A 71 15.80 13.17 4.09
N LYS A 72 14.92 12.67 3.21
CA LYS A 72 13.57 13.23 2.96
C LYS A 72 12.59 12.77 4.04
N ASP A 73 11.70 13.66 4.48
CA ASP A 73 10.70 13.33 5.50
C ASP A 73 9.72 12.24 5.02
N ASN A 74 9.38 12.25 3.74
CA ASN A 74 8.56 11.19 3.13
C ASN A 74 9.24 9.81 3.18
N ASP A 75 10.55 9.75 2.96
CA ASP A 75 11.30 8.49 3.05
C ASP A 75 11.37 8.01 4.51
N LYS A 76 11.59 8.92 5.47
CA LYS A 76 11.55 8.60 6.90
C LYS A 76 10.17 8.08 7.32
N ASN A 77 9.10 8.70 6.83
CA ASN A 77 7.73 8.31 7.14
C ASN A 77 7.40 6.93 6.54
N LEU A 78 7.74 6.69 5.28
CA LEU A 78 7.54 5.39 4.63
C LEU A 78 8.37 4.30 5.33
N TYR A 79 9.64 4.58 5.63
CA TYR A 79 10.50 3.65 6.36
C TYR A 79 9.92 3.28 7.73
N ASN A 80 9.44 4.26 8.51
CA ASN A 80 8.78 3.99 9.78
C ASN A 80 7.49 3.18 9.60
N TYR A 81 6.68 3.47 8.58
CA TYR A 81 5.47 2.69 8.31
C TYR A 81 5.82 1.22 8.04
N LEU A 82 6.81 0.97 7.17
CA LEU A 82 7.25 -0.39 6.85
C LEU A 82 7.86 -1.12 8.06
N LYS A 83 8.63 -0.41 8.90
CA LYS A 83 9.14 -0.95 10.17
C LYS A 83 8.02 -1.29 11.15
N GLY A 84 6.96 -0.46 11.22
CA GLY A 84 5.78 -0.74 12.03
C GLY A 84 5.03 -1.98 11.55
N GLN A 85 4.86 -2.15 10.24
CA GLN A 85 4.24 -3.35 9.68
C GLN A 85 5.06 -4.63 9.98
N LEU A 86 6.40 -4.57 9.93
CA LEU A 86 7.25 -5.71 10.32
C LEU A 86 7.08 -6.04 11.81
N ALA A 87 7.18 -5.02 12.67
CA ALA A 87 7.03 -5.21 14.10
C ALA A 87 5.69 -5.88 14.44
N LEU A 88 4.60 -5.44 13.81
CA LEU A 88 3.28 -6.02 14.04
C LEU A 88 3.15 -7.46 13.51
N HIS A 89 3.45 -7.66 12.22
CA HIS A 89 3.05 -8.89 11.53
C HIS A 89 4.11 -9.98 11.52
N LYS A 90 5.40 -9.60 11.57
CA LYS A 90 6.52 -10.55 11.58
C LYS A 90 7.01 -10.83 12.99
N ASP A 91 7.26 -9.77 13.75
CA ASP A 91 7.93 -9.87 15.04
C ASP A 91 6.93 -10.04 16.21
N ASN A 92 5.63 -9.83 15.94
CA ASN A 92 4.54 -9.87 16.93
C ASN A 92 4.78 -8.92 18.11
N GLU A 93 5.30 -7.73 17.81
CA GLU A 93 5.64 -6.65 18.74
C GLU A 93 4.72 -5.42 18.56
N PRO A 94 3.47 -5.46 19.07
CA PRO A 94 2.50 -4.40 18.86
C PRO A 94 2.93 -3.03 19.42
N MET A 95 3.64 -3.00 20.55
CA MET A 95 4.14 -1.76 21.14
C MET A 95 5.25 -1.12 20.29
N THR A 96 6.15 -1.94 19.74
CA THR A 96 7.18 -1.50 18.79
C THR A 96 6.53 -0.97 17.51
N ALA A 97 5.46 -1.61 17.03
CA ALA A 97 4.69 -1.14 15.88
C ALA A 97 4.05 0.23 16.15
N LEU A 98 3.39 0.41 17.30
CA LEU A 98 2.82 1.71 17.71
C LEU A 98 3.87 2.80 17.82
N TYR A 99 5.06 2.50 18.34
CA TYR A 99 6.16 3.46 18.39
C TYR A 99 6.49 4.00 16.99
N HIS A 100 6.61 3.12 16.00
CA HIS A 100 6.88 3.50 14.62
C HIS A 100 5.75 4.32 13.99
N PHE A 101 4.50 3.91 14.16
CA PHE A 101 3.36 4.66 13.62
C PHE A 101 3.21 6.03 14.28
N ASN A 102 3.38 6.11 15.61
CA ASN A 102 3.34 7.38 16.33
C ASN A 102 4.49 8.31 15.93
N SER A 103 5.67 7.78 15.60
CA SER A 103 6.77 8.59 15.06
C SER A 103 6.41 9.30 13.76
N ILE A 104 5.49 8.74 12.97
CA ILE A 104 4.95 9.41 11.78
C ILE A 104 3.98 10.49 12.24
N LEU A 105 2.99 10.13 13.09
CA LEU A 105 1.92 11.04 13.55
C LEU A 105 2.45 12.28 14.29
N THR A 106 3.63 12.21 14.90
CA THR A 106 4.28 13.31 15.63
C THR A 106 5.35 14.04 14.80
N SER A 107 5.49 13.72 13.52
CA SER A 107 6.41 14.41 12.62
C SER A 107 6.00 15.87 12.41
N ILE A 108 6.96 16.78 12.58
CA ILE A 108 6.74 18.25 12.61
C ILE A 108 6.13 18.78 11.31
N ASN A 109 6.49 18.17 10.17
CA ASN A 109 6.08 18.61 8.83
C ASN A 109 4.95 17.76 8.23
N LEU A 110 4.19 17.03 9.04
CA LEU A 110 3.14 16.15 8.52
C LEU A 110 1.82 16.90 8.30
N ASP A 111 1.46 17.09 7.03
CA ASP A 111 0.15 17.64 6.67
C ASP A 111 -1.00 16.76 7.17
N LYS A 112 -2.12 17.40 7.54
CA LYS A 112 -3.34 16.70 8.00
C LYS A 112 -3.92 15.75 6.95
N ASP A 113 -3.78 16.09 5.68
CA ASP A 113 -4.28 15.29 4.55
C ASP A 113 -3.18 14.39 3.93
N SER A 114 -2.04 14.26 4.61
CA SER A 114 -0.91 13.46 4.14
C SER A 114 -1.28 11.97 4.07
N LEU A 115 -0.93 11.32 2.95
CA LEU A 115 -1.01 9.86 2.82
C LEU A 115 -0.27 9.14 3.96
N TYR A 116 0.87 9.68 4.42
CA TYR A 116 1.63 9.09 5.52
C TYR A 116 0.90 9.16 6.85
N ARG A 117 0.07 10.20 7.07
CA ARG A 117 -0.83 10.26 8.22
C ARG A 117 -1.85 9.13 8.16
N LEU A 118 -2.49 8.94 7.00
CA LEU A 118 -3.48 7.88 6.81
C LEU A 118 -2.87 6.49 6.99
N LEU A 119 -1.64 6.26 6.50
CA LEU A 119 -0.89 5.01 6.72
C LEU A 119 -0.61 4.75 8.20
N ALA A 120 -0.18 5.78 8.94
CA ALA A 120 0.09 5.65 10.36
C ALA A 120 -1.18 5.40 11.18
N LEU A 121 -2.28 6.09 10.87
CA LEU A 121 -3.58 5.81 11.49
C LEU A 121 -4.03 4.38 11.18
N ASN A 122 -3.86 3.91 9.93
CA ASN A 122 -4.18 2.53 9.54
C ASN A 122 -3.37 1.52 10.34
N GLY A 123 -2.05 1.73 10.48
CA GLY A 123 -1.18 0.89 11.30
C GLY A 123 -1.60 0.86 12.77
N CYS A 124 -1.93 2.02 13.36
CA CYS A 124 -2.48 2.07 14.71
C CYS A 124 -3.78 1.25 14.84
N SER A 125 -4.68 1.36 13.87
CA SER A 125 -5.90 0.55 13.85
C SER A 125 -5.61 -0.95 13.79
N GLU A 126 -4.67 -1.37 12.94
CA GLU A 126 -4.24 -2.77 12.86
C GLU A 126 -3.67 -3.28 14.19
N VAL A 127 -2.84 -2.47 14.88
CA VAL A 127 -2.32 -2.83 16.20
C VAL A 127 -3.45 -3.02 17.21
N TYR A 128 -4.35 -2.05 17.36
CA TYR A 128 -5.45 -2.18 18.32
C TYR A 128 -6.36 -3.36 17.98
N ALA A 129 -6.65 -3.61 16.71
CA ALA A 129 -7.42 -4.78 16.29
C ALA A 129 -6.71 -6.10 16.63
N SER A 130 -5.38 -6.17 16.49
CA SER A 130 -4.59 -7.36 16.86
C SER A 130 -4.59 -7.66 18.37
N GLN A 131 -4.92 -6.66 19.19
CA GLN A 131 -4.99 -6.75 20.65
C GLN A 131 -6.44 -6.87 21.15
N ASP A 132 -7.41 -7.15 20.26
CA ASP A 132 -8.85 -7.22 20.55
C ASP A 132 -9.47 -5.90 21.08
N GLU A 133 -8.77 -4.78 20.90
CA GLU A 133 -9.18 -3.44 21.31
C GLU A 133 -10.00 -2.78 20.18
N ILE A 134 -11.14 -3.39 19.85
CA ILE A 134 -11.92 -3.09 18.63
C ILE A 134 -12.43 -1.63 18.60
N ASP A 135 -12.86 -1.08 19.73
CA ASP A 135 -13.34 0.31 19.79
C ASP A 135 -12.21 1.31 19.49
N LYS A 136 -10.99 1.02 19.99
CA LYS A 136 -9.81 1.84 19.68
C LYS A 136 -9.44 1.70 18.20
N ALA A 137 -9.43 0.48 17.66
CA ALA A 137 -9.18 0.25 16.25
C ALA A 137 -10.17 1.03 15.35
N LYS A 138 -11.46 0.96 15.69
CA LYS A 138 -12.52 1.69 14.98
C LYS A 138 -12.34 3.21 15.09
N HIS A 139 -11.95 3.73 16.25
CA HIS A 139 -11.70 5.16 16.44
C HIS A 139 -10.63 5.70 15.45
N TYR A 140 -9.56 4.94 15.20
CA TYR A 140 -8.56 5.31 14.21
C TYR A 140 -9.06 5.15 12.78
N TYR A 141 -9.77 4.05 12.45
CA TYR A 141 -10.34 3.86 11.11
C TYR A 141 -11.40 4.90 10.73
N ASP A 142 -12.19 5.38 11.68
CA ASP A 142 -13.20 6.41 11.43
C ASP A 142 -12.58 7.75 10.99
N GLN A 143 -11.33 8.01 11.35
CA GLN A 143 -10.56 9.18 10.88
C GLN A 143 -10.06 9.03 9.44
N ILE A 144 -10.02 7.80 8.91
CA ILE A 144 -9.45 7.48 7.59
C ILE A 144 -10.53 7.46 6.51
N GLN A 145 -11.71 6.93 6.81
CA GLN A 145 -12.68 6.48 5.81
C GLN A 145 -13.11 7.53 4.77
N GLU A 146 -13.24 8.80 5.14
CA GLU A 146 -13.59 9.87 4.18
C GLU A 146 -12.34 10.45 3.49
N ALA A 147 -11.25 10.62 4.24
CA ALA A 147 -10.00 11.17 3.72
C ALA A 147 -9.39 10.28 2.63
N ILE A 148 -9.39 8.95 2.83
CA ILE A 148 -8.82 8.01 1.86
C ILE A 148 -9.61 7.96 0.55
N LEU A 149 -10.93 8.15 0.60
CA LEU A 149 -11.81 8.12 -0.57
C LEU A 149 -11.71 9.38 -1.43
N THR A 150 -11.26 10.49 -0.85
CA THR A 150 -11.12 11.79 -1.53
C THR A 150 -9.67 12.10 -1.93
N LEU A 151 -8.71 11.28 -1.47
CA LEU A 151 -7.29 11.45 -1.76
C LEU A 151 -7.00 11.36 -3.28
N LYS A 152 -6.34 12.38 -3.82
CA LYS A 152 -5.91 12.39 -5.22
C LYS A 152 -4.66 11.53 -5.41
N ILE A 153 -4.84 10.33 -5.93
CA ILE A 153 -3.75 9.43 -6.31
C ILE A 153 -3.10 9.94 -7.59
N LYS A 154 -1.83 10.36 -7.54
CA LYS A 154 -1.11 10.89 -8.71
C LYS A 154 -0.23 9.85 -9.37
N ARG A 155 0.41 8.99 -8.58
CA ARG A 155 1.41 8.01 -9.03
C ARG A 155 1.01 6.58 -8.65
N THR A 156 1.64 5.60 -9.28
CA THR A 156 1.35 4.16 -9.07
C THR A 156 1.80 3.69 -7.69
N ASP A 157 2.94 4.15 -7.20
CA ASP A 157 3.44 3.86 -5.85
C ASP A 157 2.47 4.33 -4.75
N GLN A 158 1.91 5.53 -4.91
CA GLN A 158 0.85 6.01 -4.02
C GLN A 158 -0.40 5.14 -4.08
N ALA A 159 -0.74 4.61 -5.26
CA ALA A 159 -1.90 3.74 -5.42
C ALA A 159 -1.76 2.47 -4.58
N ILE A 160 -0.57 1.88 -4.51
CA ILE A 160 -0.30 0.68 -3.70
C ILE A 160 -0.57 0.94 -2.21
N LEU A 161 -0.04 2.05 -1.70
CA LEU A 161 -0.23 2.46 -0.30
C LEU A 161 -1.69 2.82 0.02
N VAL A 162 -2.41 3.41 -0.94
CA VAL A 162 -3.84 3.67 -0.77
C VAL A 162 -4.65 2.37 -0.79
N LEU A 163 -4.30 1.44 -1.68
CA LEU A 163 -4.93 0.13 -1.76
C LEU A 163 -4.70 -0.68 -0.48
N SER A 164 -3.52 -0.58 0.14
CA SER A 164 -3.25 -1.23 1.42
C SER A 164 -4.25 -0.80 2.49
N ILE A 165 -4.41 0.52 2.68
CA ILE A 165 -5.36 1.12 3.63
C ILE A 165 -6.80 0.70 3.34
N LEU A 166 -7.24 0.82 2.08
CA LEU A 166 -8.62 0.47 1.71
C LEU A 166 -8.92 -1.01 1.96
N CYS A 167 -7.95 -1.90 1.69
CA CYS A 167 -8.11 -3.33 1.92
C CYS A 167 -8.12 -3.67 3.42
N THR A 168 -7.16 -3.17 4.21
CA THR A 168 -7.10 -3.45 5.66
C THR A 168 -8.30 -2.89 6.40
N ALA A 169 -8.69 -1.64 6.11
CA ALA A 169 -9.91 -1.03 6.67
C ALA A 169 -11.18 -1.76 6.23
N GLY A 170 -11.27 -2.11 4.94
CA GLY A 170 -12.38 -2.88 4.40
C GLY A 170 -12.53 -4.25 5.09
N GLU A 171 -11.42 -4.98 5.24
CA GLU A 171 -11.37 -6.25 5.95
C GLU A 171 -11.77 -6.10 7.43
N PHE A 172 -11.28 -5.07 8.12
CA PHE A 172 -11.65 -4.77 9.51
C PHE A 172 -13.16 -4.55 9.65
N TYR A 173 -13.73 -3.60 8.91
CA TYR A 173 -15.17 -3.30 9.00
C TYR A 173 -16.01 -4.52 8.66
N GLY A 174 -15.59 -5.33 7.69
CA GLY A 174 -16.29 -6.56 7.36
C GLY A 174 -16.29 -7.55 8.53
N LYS A 175 -15.15 -7.78 9.18
CA LYS A 175 -15.06 -8.68 10.36
C LYS A 175 -15.95 -8.19 11.51
N GLN A 176 -16.14 -6.88 11.63
CA GLN A 176 -17.06 -6.28 12.60
C GLN A 176 -18.52 -6.22 12.12
N GLN A 177 -18.88 -6.92 11.03
CA GLN A 177 -20.22 -6.94 10.44
C GLN A 177 -20.73 -5.57 9.96
N LEU A 178 -19.83 -4.60 9.81
CA LEU A 178 -20.09 -3.27 9.26
C LEU A 178 -19.96 -3.31 7.73
N TYR A 179 -20.79 -4.15 7.11
CA TYR A 179 -20.66 -4.53 5.70
C TYR A 179 -20.78 -3.34 4.74
N LYS A 180 -21.62 -2.35 5.06
CA LYS A 180 -21.79 -1.16 4.21
C LYS A 180 -20.49 -0.35 4.14
N GLN A 181 -19.83 -0.14 5.27
CA GLN A 181 -18.53 0.54 5.34
C GLN A 181 -17.46 -0.29 4.62
N SER A 182 -17.40 -1.58 4.91
CA SER A 182 -16.47 -2.52 4.28
C SER A 182 -16.58 -2.49 2.75
N ASP A 183 -17.78 -2.71 2.22
CA ASP A 183 -18.06 -2.72 0.80
C ASP A 183 -17.72 -1.39 0.11
N ARG A 184 -17.96 -0.26 0.79
CA ARG A 184 -17.63 1.07 0.24
C ARG A 184 -16.14 1.19 -0.02
N LEU A 185 -15.31 0.80 0.95
CA LEU A 185 -13.85 0.87 0.84
C LEU A 185 -13.30 -0.16 -0.17
N LEU A 186 -13.82 -1.39 -0.12
CA LEU A 186 -13.40 -2.47 -1.03
C LEU A 186 -13.77 -2.18 -2.49
N LYS A 187 -14.96 -1.61 -2.75
CA LYS A 187 -15.34 -1.18 -4.11
C LYS A 187 -14.50 0.00 -4.59
N ALA A 188 -14.08 0.90 -3.70
CA ALA A 188 -13.13 1.95 -4.06
C ALA A 188 -11.77 1.35 -4.45
N ALA A 189 -11.26 0.36 -3.69
CA ALA A 189 -10.04 -0.36 -4.03
C ALA A 189 -10.15 -1.08 -5.38
N TYR A 190 -11.25 -1.81 -5.62
CA TYR A 190 -11.54 -2.45 -6.90
C TYR A 190 -11.49 -1.45 -8.07
N ASN A 191 -12.14 -0.30 -7.91
CA ASN A 191 -12.18 0.74 -8.94
C ASN A 191 -10.80 1.36 -9.22
N ILE A 192 -9.97 1.53 -8.19
CA ILE A 192 -8.58 1.99 -8.36
C ILE A 192 -7.78 0.95 -9.16
N CYS A 193 -7.87 -0.32 -8.76
CA CYS A 193 -7.23 -1.43 -9.45
C CYS A 193 -7.65 -1.49 -10.93
N ALA A 194 -8.96 -1.45 -11.22
CA ALA A 194 -9.48 -1.49 -12.57
C ALA A 194 -9.01 -0.31 -13.43
N LYS A 195 -9.07 0.92 -12.90
CA LYS A 195 -8.67 2.14 -13.64
C LYS A 195 -7.16 2.23 -13.89
N ARG A 196 -6.34 1.62 -13.02
CA ARG A 196 -4.87 1.68 -13.10
C ARG A 196 -4.23 0.38 -13.60
N HIS A 197 -5.04 -0.60 -14.00
CA HIS A 197 -4.59 -1.93 -14.42
C HIS A 197 -3.70 -2.64 -13.38
N MET A 198 -4.00 -2.43 -12.10
CA MET A 198 -3.30 -3.08 -10.99
C MET A 198 -4.08 -4.30 -10.52
N VAL A 199 -3.40 -5.44 -10.39
CA VAL A 199 -4.05 -6.73 -10.06
C VAL A 199 -3.72 -7.25 -8.68
N TYR A 200 -2.69 -6.72 -8.01
CA TYR A 200 -2.11 -7.30 -6.80
C TYR A 200 -3.08 -7.39 -5.61
N TYR A 201 -3.99 -6.42 -5.45
CA TYR A 201 -4.98 -6.41 -4.37
C TYR A 201 -6.32 -7.03 -4.73
N LEU A 202 -6.58 -7.31 -6.01
CA LEU A 202 -7.92 -7.70 -6.47
C LEU A 202 -8.40 -9.00 -5.81
N ALA A 203 -7.52 -9.99 -5.64
CA ALA A 203 -7.89 -11.24 -4.99
C ALA A 203 -8.39 -11.03 -3.55
N ARG A 204 -7.70 -10.20 -2.76
CA ARG A 204 -8.11 -9.88 -1.37
C ARG A 204 -9.44 -9.14 -1.35
N VAL A 205 -9.59 -8.16 -2.25
CA VAL A 205 -10.79 -7.33 -2.37
C VAL A 205 -12.01 -8.19 -2.73
N THR A 206 -11.92 -9.01 -3.77
CA THR A 206 -13.04 -9.86 -4.21
C THR A 206 -13.37 -10.91 -3.16
N TYR A 207 -12.37 -11.49 -2.49
CA TYR A 207 -12.60 -12.46 -1.42
C TYR A 207 -13.41 -11.84 -0.28
N ARG A 208 -13.00 -10.67 0.22
CA ARG A 208 -13.71 -10.00 1.30
C ARG A 208 -15.12 -9.56 0.90
N LEU A 209 -15.31 -9.11 -0.34
CA LEU A 209 -16.65 -8.82 -0.89
C LEU A 209 -17.54 -10.08 -0.97
N ALA A 210 -16.97 -11.24 -1.33
CA ALA A 210 -17.68 -12.51 -1.30
C ALA A 210 -18.12 -12.87 0.13
N GLN A 211 -17.21 -12.76 1.10
CA GLN A 211 -17.48 -13.03 2.52
C GLN A 211 -18.60 -12.12 3.06
N ASN A 212 -18.48 -10.81 2.88
CA ASN A 212 -19.50 -9.86 3.30
C ASN A 212 -20.87 -10.19 2.70
N LEU A 213 -20.91 -10.55 1.42
CA LEU A 213 -22.16 -10.86 0.73
C LEU A 213 -22.76 -12.18 1.21
N LYS A 214 -21.92 -13.18 1.49
CA LYS A 214 -22.32 -14.48 2.05
C LYS A 214 -22.89 -14.34 3.45
N GLU A 215 -22.23 -13.58 4.33
CA GLU A 215 -22.70 -13.33 5.71
C GLU A 215 -24.04 -12.58 5.75
N GLN A 216 -24.39 -11.86 4.68
CA GLN A 216 -25.68 -11.19 4.51
C GLN A 216 -26.72 -12.03 3.75
N ASN A 217 -26.46 -13.32 3.49
CA ASN A 217 -27.32 -14.18 2.66
C ASN A 217 -27.64 -13.57 1.29
N GLY A 218 -26.65 -12.92 0.69
CA GLY A 218 -26.78 -12.25 -0.59
C GLY A 218 -26.88 -13.20 -1.78
N ASN A 219 -26.88 -12.62 -2.98
CA ASN A 219 -27.05 -13.37 -4.22
C ASN A 219 -25.92 -14.39 -4.45
N SER A 220 -26.26 -15.68 -4.48
CA SER A 220 -25.32 -16.80 -4.64
C SER A 220 -24.49 -16.74 -5.91
N LYS A 221 -25.07 -16.32 -7.05
CA LYS A 221 -24.35 -16.16 -8.32
C LYS A 221 -23.26 -15.08 -8.21
N LYS A 222 -23.55 -13.98 -7.51
CA LYS A 222 -22.58 -12.90 -7.29
C LYS A 222 -21.48 -13.31 -6.30
N ILE A 223 -21.82 -14.05 -5.25
CA ILE A 223 -20.83 -14.65 -4.33
C ILE A 223 -19.87 -15.54 -5.13
N LYS A 224 -20.41 -16.45 -5.94
CA LYS A 224 -19.63 -17.34 -6.81
C LYS A 224 -18.68 -16.56 -7.72
N THR A 225 -19.19 -15.52 -8.39
CA THR A 225 -18.37 -14.66 -9.27
C THR A 225 -17.18 -14.06 -8.54
N TYR A 226 -17.40 -13.49 -7.33
CA TYR A 226 -16.30 -12.93 -6.55
C TYR A 226 -15.29 -13.98 -6.07
N LEU A 227 -15.73 -15.19 -5.75
CA LEU A 227 -14.82 -16.29 -5.40
C LEU A 227 -14.00 -16.75 -6.62
N GLU A 228 -14.61 -16.85 -7.81
CA GLU A 228 -13.91 -17.16 -9.05
C GLU A 228 -12.87 -16.09 -9.41
N ASP A 229 -13.23 -14.80 -9.28
CA ASP A 229 -12.30 -13.67 -9.45
C ASP A 229 -11.14 -13.76 -8.44
N THR A 230 -11.43 -14.13 -7.19
CA THR A 230 -10.42 -14.33 -6.15
C THR A 230 -9.43 -15.42 -6.56
N VAL A 231 -9.92 -16.55 -7.07
CA VAL A 231 -9.07 -17.64 -7.55
C VAL A 231 -8.22 -17.18 -8.74
N ALA A 232 -8.81 -16.48 -9.70
CA ALA A 232 -8.10 -15.99 -10.89
C ALA A 232 -6.97 -15.01 -10.54
N PHE A 233 -7.28 -13.96 -9.78
CA PHE A 233 -6.28 -12.97 -9.36
C PHE A 233 -5.30 -13.54 -8.34
N GLY A 234 -5.73 -14.48 -7.49
CA GLY A 234 -4.87 -15.16 -6.54
C GLY A 234 -3.80 -15.99 -7.25
N ARG A 235 -4.18 -16.76 -8.28
CA ARG A 235 -3.24 -17.52 -9.12
C ARG A 235 -2.28 -16.61 -9.86
N LEU A 236 -2.78 -15.54 -10.48
CA LEU A 236 -1.96 -14.57 -11.21
C LEU A 236 -0.86 -13.95 -10.33
N ASN A 237 -1.17 -13.67 -9.06
CA ASN A 237 -0.24 -13.02 -8.14
C ASN A 237 0.50 -13.99 -7.20
N GLY A 238 0.37 -15.31 -7.41
CA GLY A 238 1.02 -16.31 -6.55
C GLY A 238 0.49 -16.39 -5.11
N ASN A 239 -0.71 -15.90 -4.83
CA ASN A 239 -1.32 -15.96 -3.50
C ASN A 239 -2.04 -17.30 -3.27
N ILE A 240 -1.27 -18.38 -3.17
CA ILE A 240 -1.77 -19.77 -3.10
C ILE A 240 -2.70 -19.98 -1.91
N ALA A 241 -2.36 -19.44 -0.74
CA ALA A 241 -3.19 -19.58 0.46
C ALA A 241 -4.59 -18.98 0.29
N LEU A 242 -4.72 -17.86 -0.42
CA LEU A 242 -6.03 -17.25 -0.70
C LEU A 242 -6.80 -18.03 -1.78
N VAL A 243 -6.09 -18.57 -2.78
CA VAL A 243 -6.67 -19.44 -3.81
C VAL A 243 -7.31 -20.67 -3.16
N GLU A 244 -6.59 -21.35 -2.27
CA GLU A 244 -7.09 -22.55 -1.57
C GLU A 244 -8.35 -22.25 -0.74
N LYS A 245 -8.35 -21.12 -0.01
CA LYS A 245 -9.52 -20.68 0.76
C LYS A 245 -10.73 -20.44 -0.13
N ALA A 246 -10.56 -19.69 -1.22
CA ALA A 246 -11.66 -19.38 -2.13
C ALA A 246 -12.19 -20.63 -2.85
N GLN A 247 -11.32 -21.56 -3.25
CA GLN A 247 -11.72 -22.81 -3.90
C GLN A 247 -12.54 -23.69 -2.96
N LYS A 248 -12.12 -23.81 -1.70
CA LYS A 248 -12.88 -24.56 -0.68
C LYS A 248 -14.29 -24.00 -0.48
N GLU A 249 -14.46 -22.69 -0.59
CA GLU A 249 -15.79 -22.05 -0.50
C GLU A 249 -16.64 -22.19 -1.77
N LEU A 250 -16.03 -22.46 -2.93
CA LEU A 250 -16.75 -22.74 -4.18
C LEU A 250 -17.27 -24.18 -4.26
N ASP A 251 -16.58 -25.09 -3.58
CA ASP A 251 -16.88 -26.53 -3.59
C ASP A 251 -17.96 -26.93 -2.56
N LEU A 252 -18.39 -25.98 -1.71
CA LEU A 252 -19.46 -26.13 -0.70
C LEU A 252 -20.78 -25.53 -1.18
#